data_AF-A0A2H2ZME3-F1
#
_entry.id   AF-A0A2H2ZME3-F1
#
_cell.length_a   1.000
_cell.length_b   1.000
_cell.length_c   1.000
_cell.angle_alpha   90.00
_cell.angle_beta   90.00
_cell.angle_gamma   90.00
#
_symmetry.space_group_name_H-M   'P 1'
#
loop_
_entity.id
_entity.type
_entity.pdbx_description
1 polymer ?
#
loop_
_entity_poly.entity_id
_entity_poly.type
_entity_poly.pdbx_seq_one_letter_code
_entity_poly.pdbx_strand_id
1 'polypeptide(L)'
;MLAQFPSSIRSYLLSWKLVFDAYSASSFKLRSDYTENLKTDNYIAPFLDFMFDVLGHSAAHPLSLEREQLTTEHIQTYDIKIARSEPEERSMQWLLVHLFYLTLKYIPGLFKAWYLACRSKQTRIAVEAWTTKYFSPLIISEMLDDVQAWVDQQEPPGPDEQEVVVRISKNAREVLVGYEVDETQASIVIKVSPNYPIEAVTVTGQEAVAVKERTWNSWIMTTQGVITFSGGSVIDGLQILKRNIVGALKGQTECAICYSVIAADKRMPDKRCSTCKNLFHRTCLYKWFQSSSQNTCPLCRNPIDYLGSDKRRRAQRDRDEY
;
A
#
# COMPACT_ATOMS: atom_id res chain seq x y z
N MET A 1 -5.22 28.86 -19.02
CA MET A 1 -4.85 27.67 -19.82
C MET A 1 -3.70 28.08 -20.72
N LEU A 2 -2.62 27.30 -20.78
CA LEU A 2 -1.48 27.59 -21.66
C LEU A 2 -1.80 27.01 -23.04
N ALA A 3 -1.93 27.85 -24.06
CA ALA A 3 -2.23 27.41 -25.44
C ALA A 3 -0.98 26.96 -26.23
N GLN A 4 0.21 27.28 -25.72
CA GLN A 4 1.50 26.88 -26.29
C GLN A 4 2.17 25.85 -25.40
N PHE A 5 3.13 25.12 -25.95
CA PHE A 5 3.93 24.15 -25.20
C PHE A 5 5.42 24.54 -25.18
N PRO A 6 5.83 25.50 -24.34
CA PRO A 6 7.20 25.99 -24.28
C PRO A 6 8.22 24.88 -24.04
N SER A 7 9.40 24.99 -24.67
CA SER A 7 10.47 23.99 -24.57
C SER A 7 10.93 23.73 -23.14
N SER A 8 10.93 24.73 -22.26
CA SER A 8 11.28 24.58 -20.84
C SER A 8 10.26 23.71 -20.09
N ILE A 9 8.97 23.98 -20.27
CA ILE A 9 7.87 23.19 -19.70
C ILE A 9 7.90 21.77 -20.26
N ARG A 10 8.07 21.62 -21.58
CA ARG A 10 8.20 20.30 -22.23
C ARG A 10 9.36 19.50 -21.67
N SER A 11 10.52 20.11 -21.49
CA SER A 11 11.70 19.45 -20.92
C SER A 11 11.47 19.03 -19.47
N TYR A 12 10.83 19.89 -18.67
CA TYR A 12 10.44 19.57 -17.30
C TYR A 12 9.49 18.37 -17.22
N LEU A 13 8.42 18.36 -18.02
CA LEU A 13 7.45 17.27 -18.04
C LEU A 13 8.04 15.95 -18.59
N LEU A 14 8.88 16.01 -19.61
CA LEU A 14 9.59 14.83 -20.11
C LEU A 14 10.60 14.28 -19.09
N SER A 15 11.17 15.14 -18.24
CA SER A 15 12.02 14.68 -17.13
C SER A 15 11.21 13.86 -16.11
N TRP A 16 9.98 14.27 -15.80
CA TRP A 16 9.07 13.44 -15.00
C TRP A 16 8.74 12.11 -15.67
N LYS A 17 8.58 12.08 -17.00
CA LYS A 17 8.39 10.83 -17.72
C LYS A 17 9.60 9.90 -17.53
N LEU A 18 10.83 10.41 -17.63
CA LEU A 18 12.04 9.62 -17.38
C LEU A 18 12.11 9.09 -15.95
N VAL A 19 11.70 9.88 -14.95
CA VAL A 19 11.59 9.41 -13.56
C VAL A 19 10.65 8.21 -13.48
N PHE A 20 9.46 8.29 -14.07
CA PHE A 20 8.51 7.17 -14.05
C PHE A 20 8.93 5.97 -14.91
N ASP A 21 9.65 6.20 -16.02
CA ASP A 21 10.29 5.12 -16.80
C ASP A 21 11.29 4.37 -15.91
N ALA A 22 12.08 5.09 -15.09
CA ALA A 22 12.98 4.47 -14.11
C ALA A 22 12.20 3.70 -13.02
N TYR A 23 11.07 4.21 -12.52
CA TYR A 23 10.19 3.44 -11.63
C TYR A 23 9.76 2.13 -12.27
N SER A 24 9.31 2.16 -13.53
CA SER A 24 8.81 0.98 -14.25
C SER A 24 9.84 -0.15 -14.31
N ALA A 25 11.11 0.18 -14.57
CA ALA A 25 12.21 -0.76 -14.72
C ALA A 25 12.88 -1.17 -13.39
N SER A 26 12.48 -0.58 -12.27
CA SER A 26 13.17 -0.73 -10.98
C SER A 26 12.56 -1.79 -10.07
N SER A 27 13.39 -2.41 -9.24
CA SER A 27 12.95 -3.29 -8.16
C SER A 27 12.16 -2.55 -7.08
N PHE A 28 11.39 -3.27 -6.26
CA PHE A 28 10.60 -2.69 -5.16
C PHE A 28 11.44 -1.82 -4.20
N LYS A 29 12.63 -2.30 -3.83
CA LYS A 29 13.53 -1.58 -2.94
C LYS A 29 13.96 -0.24 -3.56
N LEU A 30 14.34 -0.26 -4.83
CA LEU A 30 14.78 0.94 -5.54
C LEU A 30 13.63 1.94 -5.75
N ARG A 31 12.41 1.46 -6.02
CA ARG A 31 11.20 2.30 -6.05
C ARG A 31 10.92 2.98 -4.71
N SER A 32 11.20 2.30 -3.59
CA SER A 32 11.09 2.89 -2.26
C SER A 32 12.11 4.01 -2.04
N ASP A 33 13.36 3.79 -2.45
CA ASP A 33 14.42 4.80 -2.37
C ASP A 33 14.09 6.04 -3.23
N TYR A 34 13.57 5.84 -4.46
CA TYR A 34 13.09 6.94 -5.30
C TYR A 34 11.95 7.72 -4.63
N THR A 35 11.00 7.01 -4.02
CA THR A 35 9.83 7.63 -3.38
C THR A 35 10.25 8.47 -2.19
N GLU A 36 11.21 7.99 -1.39
CA GLU A 36 11.74 8.77 -0.27
C GLU A 36 12.51 10.00 -0.75
N ASN A 37 13.26 9.91 -1.85
CA ASN A 37 13.92 11.08 -2.45
C ASN A 37 12.90 12.12 -2.93
N LEU A 38 11.87 11.70 -3.68
CA LEU A 38 10.80 12.59 -4.15
C LEU A 38 10.06 13.30 -3.00
N LYS A 39 9.91 12.58 -1.89
CA LYS A 39 9.25 13.07 -0.67
C LYS A 39 10.12 14.05 0.11
N THR A 40 11.41 13.76 0.28
CA THR A 40 12.34 14.55 1.10
C THR A 40 12.40 16.00 0.65
N ASP A 41 12.48 16.22 -0.66
CA ASP A 41 12.60 17.54 -1.26
C ASP A 41 11.24 18.11 -1.74
N ASN A 42 10.14 17.39 -1.50
CA ASN A 42 8.78 17.78 -1.87
C ASN A 42 8.62 18.12 -3.38
N TYR A 43 9.19 17.31 -4.28
CA TYR A 43 9.08 17.54 -5.73
C TYR A 43 7.65 17.34 -6.27
N ILE A 44 6.83 16.54 -5.58
CA ILE A 44 5.48 16.18 -6.06
C ILE A 44 4.47 17.31 -5.92
N ALA A 45 4.50 18.08 -4.83
CA ALA A 45 3.48 19.13 -4.64
C ALA A 45 3.54 20.23 -5.72
N PRO A 46 4.72 20.84 -6.03
CA PRO A 46 4.81 21.83 -7.10
C PRO A 46 4.43 21.27 -8.47
N PHE A 47 4.75 19.99 -8.73
CA PHE A 47 4.38 19.31 -9.96
C PHE A 47 2.86 19.16 -10.11
N LEU A 48 2.16 18.69 -9.07
CA LEU A 48 0.71 18.52 -9.09
C LEU A 48 -0.03 19.86 -9.09
N ASP A 49 0.45 20.85 -8.34
CA ASP A 49 -0.11 22.21 -8.38
C ASP A 49 -0.03 22.79 -9.79
N PHE A 50 1.14 22.72 -10.43
CA PHE A 50 1.33 23.13 -11.82
C PHE A 50 0.39 22.37 -12.78
N MET A 51 0.32 21.04 -12.66
CA MET A 51 -0.53 20.20 -13.51
C MET A 51 -2.00 20.63 -13.42
N PHE A 52 -2.55 20.74 -12.22
CA PHE A 52 -3.96 21.04 -12.02
C PHE A 52 -4.34 22.49 -12.30
N ASP A 53 -3.38 23.41 -12.22
CA ASP A 53 -3.54 24.79 -12.70
C ASP A 53 -3.61 24.83 -14.24
N VAL A 54 -2.66 24.16 -14.92
CA VAL A 54 -2.61 24.13 -16.39
C VAL A 54 -3.82 23.41 -16.98
N LEU A 55 -4.23 22.29 -16.37
CA LEU A 55 -5.41 21.52 -16.76
C LEU A 55 -6.74 22.15 -16.31
N GLY A 56 -6.70 23.36 -15.72
CA GLY A 56 -7.89 24.15 -15.38
C GLY A 56 -8.70 23.66 -14.17
N HIS A 57 -8.24 22.64 -13.44
CA HIS A 57 -8.94 22.10 -12.28
C HIS A 57 -9.03 23.12 -11.15
N SER A 58 -7.94 23.86 -10.91
CA SER A 58 -7.91 24.94 -9.91
C SER A 58 -8.77 26.14 -10.29
N ALA A 59 -9.06 26.31 -11.59
CA ALA A 59 -9.84 27.42 -12.11
C ALA A 59 -11.33 27.09 -12.30
N ALA A 60 -11.83 25.96 -11.78
CA ALA A 60 -13.19 25.46 -11.99
C ALA A 60 -13.56 25.15 -13.46
N HIS A 61 -12.54 24.94 -14.31
CA HIS A 61 -12.69 24.55 -15.71
C HIS A 61 -11.83 23.31 -15.98
N PRO A 62 -12.06 22.17 -15.27
CA PRO A 62 -11.24 20.98 -15.41
C PRO A 62 -11.27 20.44 -16.84
N LEU A 63 -10.13 19.90 -17.29
CA LEU A 63 -10.00 19.24 -18.58
C LEU A 63 -11.03 18.11 -18.74
N SER A 64 -11.83 18.15 -19.81
CA SER A 64 -12.66 17.01 -20.24
C SER A 64 -11.89 16.18 -21.25
N LEU A 65 -11.58 14.93 -20.91
CA LEU A 65 -10.85 14.04 -21.81
C LEU A 65 -11.65 13.71 -23.07
N GLU A 66 -12.99 13.67 -22.99
CA GLU A 66 -13.82 13.43 -24.17
C GLU A 66 -13.80 14.61 -25.13
N ARG A 67 -13.90 15.83 -24.61
CA ARG A 67 -13.84 17.05 -25.44
C ARG A 67 -12.49 17.17 -26.15
N GLU A 68 -11.42 16.86 -25.42
CA GLU A 68 -10.07 16.83 -25.97
C GLU A 68 -9.75 15.49 -26.66
N GLN A 69 -10.71 14.58 -26.85
CA GLN A 69 -10.52 13.29 -27.54
C GLN A 69 -9.28 12.50 -27.06
N LEU A 70 -8.99 12.53 -25.76
CA LEU A 70 -7.94 11.75 -25.12
C LEU A 70 -8.56 10.45 -24.57
N THR A 71 -8.21 9.33 -25.21
CA THR A 71 -8.75 8.01 -24.88
C THR A 71 -8.01 7.35 -23.71
N THR A 72 -8.48 6.18 -23.26
CA THR A 72 -7.78 5.36 -22.26
C THR A 72 -6.35 4.99 -22.67
N GLU A 73 -6.11 4.76 -23.97
CA GLU A 73 -4.78 4.52 -24.51
C GLU A 73 -3.85 5.72 -24.29
N HIS A 74 -4.35 6.95 -24.48
CA HIS A 74 -3.58 8.18 -24.21
C HIS A 74 -3.30 8.37 -22.72
N ILE A 75 -4.17 7.87 -21.84
CA ILE A 75 -3.92 7.87 -20.39
C ILE A 75 -2.76 6.92 -20.07
N GLN A 76 -2.82 5.70 -20.60
CA GLN A 76 -1.87 4.63 -20.23
C GLN A 76 -0.53 4.71 -20.97
N THR A 77 -0.48 5.39 -22.12
CA THR A 77 0.69 5.45 -22.98
C THR A 77 0.95 6.87 -23.49
N TYR A 78 2.23 7.18 -23.73
CA TYR A 78 2.65 8.44 -24.35
C TYR A 78 3.77 8.18 -25.35
N ASP A 79 3.49 8.40 -26.63
CA ASP A 79 4.47 8.36 -27.71
C ASP A 79 4.91 9.78 -28.09
N ILE A 80 6.19 10.07 -27.88
CA ILE A 80 6.75 11.41 -28.14
C ILE A 80 6.73 11.80 -29.62
N LYS A 81 6.79 10.84 -30.55
CA LYS A 81 6.78 11.12 -32.00
C LYS A 81 5.37 11.49 -32.42
N ILE A 82 4.36 10.74 -31.98
CA ILE A 82 2.95 11.04 -32.26
C ILE A 82 2.57 12.36 -31.59
N ALA A 83 2.94 12.57 -30.32
CA ALA A 83 2.64 13.80 -29.61
C ALA A 83 3.25 15.06 -30.26
N ARG A 84 4.34 14.95 -31.03
CA ARG A 84 4.94 16.07 -31.76
C ARG A 84 4.17 16.48 -33.01
N SER A 85 3.36 15.58 -33.58
CA SER A 85 2.47 15.92 -34.69
C SER A 85 1.13 16.52 -34.25
N GLU A 86 0.83 16.47 -32.95
CA GLU A 86 -0.37 17.08 -32.38
C GLU A 86 -0.21 18.59 -32.18
N PRO A 87 -1.31 19.36 -32.15
CA PRO A 87 -1.31 20.74 -31.69
C PRO A 87 -0.62 20.87 -30.32
N GLU A 88 0.13 21.96 -30.11
CA GLU A 88 0.98 22.11 -28.92
C GLU A 88 0.22 21.93 -27.59
N GLU A 89 -0.96 22.55 -27.49
CA GLU A 89 -1.82 22.44 -26.31
C GLU A 89 -2.26 20.99 -26.05
N ARG A 90 -2.72 20.29 -27.08
CA ARG A 90 -3.15 18.88 -26.99
C ARG A 90 -1.97 17.97 -26.62
N SER A 91 -0.79 18.20 -27.21
CA SER A 91 0.45 17.48 -26.90
C SER A 91 0.83 17.62 -25.42
N MET A 92 0.72 18.83 -24.88
CA MET A 92 0.97 19.10 -23.46
C MET A 92 -0.08 18.45 -22.55
N GLN A 93 -1.36 18.57 -22.89
CA GLN A 93 -2.45 17.96 -22.14
C GLN A 93 -2.31 16.44 -22.10
N TRP A 94 -2.00 15.79 -23.22
CA TRP A 94 -1.73 14.35 -23.26
C TRP A 94 -0.57 13.98 -22.33
N LEU A 95 0.56 14.69 -22.39
CA LEU A 95 1.68 14.39 -21.50
C LEU A 95 1.30 14.54 -20.02
N LEU A 96 0.60 15.61 -19.65
CA LEU A 96 0.15 15.83 -18.27
C LEU A 96 -0.82 14.73 -17.79
N VAL A 97 -1.78 14.34 -18.65
CA VAL A 97 -2.73 13.25 -18.38
C VAL A 97 -1.99 11.94 -18.15
N HIS A 98 -1.03 11.60 -19.02
CA HIS A 98 -0.24 10.40 -18.86
C HIS A 98 0.61 10.43 -17.59
N LEU A 99 1.30 11.55 -17.30
CA LEU A 99 2.09 11.69 -16.08
C LEU A 99 1.23 11.61 -14.81
N PHE A 100 -0.02 12.07 -14.86
CA PHE A 100 -0.94 11.90 -13.74
C PHE A 100 -1.26 10.42 -13.50
N TYR A 101 -1.55 9.65 -14.56
CA TYR A 101 -1.71 8.20 -14.46
C TYR A 101 -0.47 7.53 -13.84
N LEU A 102 0.73 7.87 -14.29
CA LEU A 102 1.98 7.32 -13.72
C LEU A 102 2.17 7.71 -12.25
N THR A 103 1.76 8.91 -11.86
CA THR A 103 1.77 9.36 -10.47
C THR A 103 0.89 8.46 -9.60
N LEU A 104 -0.34 8.19 -10.04
CA LEU A 104 -1.28 7.34 -9.31
C LEU A 104 -0.82 5.87 -9.28
N LYS A 105 -0.16 5.39 -10.35
CA LYS A 105 0.36 4.03 -10.45
C LYS A 105 1.58 3.78 -9.56
N TYR A 106 2.57 4.67 -9.60
CA TYR A 106 3.87 4.42 -8.97
C TYR A 106 4.04 5.05 -7.60
N ILE A 107 3.38 6.19 -7.35
CA ILE A 107 3.52 6.95 -6.10
C ILE A 107 2.15 7.42 -5.54
N PRO A 108 1.13 6.53 -5.45
CA PRO A 108 -0.20 6.89 -4.98
C PRO A 108 -0.19 7.53 -3.59
N GLY A 109 0.75 7.13 -2.72
CA GLY A 109 0.91 7.69 -1.38
C GLY A 109 1.31 9.17 -1.37
N LEU A 110 2.18 9.60 -2.30
CA LEU A 110 2.59 11.01 -2.40
C LEU A 110 1.46 11.87 -3.00
N PHE A 111 0.74 11.34 -3.99
CA PHE A 111 -0.48 11.98 -4.48
C PHE A 111 -1.53 12.15 -3.37
N LYS A 112 -1.79 11.10 -2.60
CA LYS A 112 -2.76 11.17 -1.49
C LYS A 112 -2.35 12.19 -0.44
N ALA A 113 -1.06 12.26 -0.10
CA ALA A 113 -0.54 13.26 0.82
C ALA A 113 -0.77 14.69 0.30
N TRP A 114 -0.49 14.94 -0.98
CA TRP A 114 -0.79 16.22 -1.63
C TRP A 114 -2.30 16.52 -1.64
N TYR A 115 -3.14 15.55 -2.00
CA TYR A 115 -4.60 15.72 -2.07
C TYR A 115 -5.18 16.12 -0.71
N LEU A 116 -4.73 15.47 0.38
CA LEU A 116 -5.16 15.80 1.74
C LEU A 116 -4.66 17.18 2.20
N ALA A 117 -3.46 17.58 1.77
CA ALA A 117 -2.87 18.88 2.08
C ALA A 117 -3.40 20.03 1.22
N CYS A 118 -4.06 19.74 0.09
CA CYS A 118 -4.58 20.73 -0.83
C CYS A 118 -5.63 21.62 -0.14
N ARG A 119 -5.34 22.93 -0.06
CA ARG A 119 -6.18 23.90 0.64
C ARG A 119 -7.46 24.25 -0.14
N SER A 120 -7.38 24.25 -1.46
CA SER A 120 -8.50 24.58 -2.33
C SER A 120 -9.51 23.43 -2.36
N LYS A 121 -10.67 23.64 -1.71
CA LYS A 121 -11.78 22.68 -1.76
C LYS A 121 -12.25 22.43 -3.19
N GLN A 122 -12.27 23.47 -4.03
CA GLN A 122 -12.66 23.38 -5.44
C GLN A 122 -11.70 22.46 -6.22
N THR A 123 -10.39 22.65 -6.05
CA THR A 123 -9.38 21.82 -6.72
C THR A 123 -9.54 20.36 -6.28
N ARG A 124 -9.68 20.09 -4.97
CA ARG A 124 -9.88 18.71 -4.48
C ARG A 124 -11.10 18.03 -5.08
N ILE A 125 -12.25 18.71 -5.10
CA ILE A 125 -13.48 18.15 -5.68
C ILE A 125 -13.29 17.86 -7.18
N ALA A 126 -12.68 18.79 -7.92
CA ALA A 126 -12.43 18.61 -9.35
C ALA A 126 -11.48 17.43 -9.60
N VAL A 127 -10.37 17.35 -8.86
CA VAL A 127 -9.37 16.28 -8.98
C VAL A 127 -9.97 14.93 -8.60
N GLU A 128 -10.76 14.84 -7.53
CA GLU A 128 -11.40 13.60 -7.13
C GLU A 128 -12.39 13.09 -8.17
N ALA A 129 -13.26 13.96 -8.68
CA ALA A 129 -14.22 13.59 -9.72
C ALA A 129 -13.48 13.12 -10.99
N TRP A 130 -12.40 13.81 -11.38
CA TRP A 130 -11.59 13.47 -12.54
C TRP A 130 -10.84 12.15 -12.36
N THR A 131 -10.22 11.94 -11.20
CA THR A 131 -9.52 10.71 -10.82
C THR A 131 -10.47 9.52 -10.85
N THR A 132 -11.61 9.64 -10.15
CA THR A 132 -12.63 8.59 -10.04
C THR A 132 -13.18 8.18 -11.40
N LYS A 133 -13.39 9.16 -12.30
CA LYS A 133 -13.98 8.91 -13.61
C LYS A 133 -13.00 8.25 -14.59
N TYR A 134 -11.78 8.78 -14.72
CA TYR A 134 -10.89 8.39 -15.81
C TYR A 134 -9.71 7.51 -15.39
N PHE A 135 -9.25 7.62 -14.14
CA PHE A 135 -7.99 7.01 -13.72
C PHE A 135 -8.20 5.82 -12.79
N SER A 136 -9.09 5.93 -11.80
CA SER A 136 -9.39 4.87 -10.84
C SER A 136 -9.76 3.55 -11.51
N PRO A 137 -10.64 3.50 -12.54
CA PRO A 137 -10.97 2.23 -13.20
C PRO A 137 -9.74 1.53 -13.82
N LEU A 138 -8.81 2.30 -14.38
CA LEU A 138 -7.61 1.76 -15.05
C LEU A 138 -6.63 1.16 -14.03
N ILE A 139 -6.29 1.91 -12.97
CA ILE A 139 -5.35 1.43 -11.95
C ILE A 139 -5.96 0.32 -11.08
N ILE A 140 -7.28 0.30 -10.88
CA ILE A 140 -7.96 -0.78 -10.17
C ILE A 140 -7.95 -2.05 -11.02
N SER A 141 -8.24 -1.95 -12.32
CA SER A 141 -8.17 -3.12 -13.22
C SER A 141 -6.77 -3.71 -13.21
N GLU A 142 -5.75 -2.87 -13.42
CA GLU A 142 -4.35 -3.30 -13.45
C GLU A 142 -3.93 -3.95 -12.12
N MET A 143 -4.31 -3.35 -10.98
CA MET A 143 -4.05 -3.95 -9.66
C MET A 143 -4.69 -5.34 -9.51
N LEU A 144 -5.93 -5.52 -9.96
CA LEU A 144 -6.62 -6.81 -9.86
C LEU A 144 -6.09 -7.83 -10.86
N ASP A 145 -5.60 -7.39 -12.01
CA ASP A 145 -4.85 -8.21 -12.97
C ASP A 145 -3.54 -8.72 -12.36
N ASP A 146 -2.79 -7.86 -11.70
CA ASP A 146 -1.57 -8.24 -10.98
C ASP A 146 -1.86 -9.25 -9.86
N VAL A 147 -2.97 -9.07 -9.13
CA VAL A 147 -3.40 -10.03 -8.11
C VAL A 147 -3.75 -11.38 -8.73
N GLN A 148 -4.50 -11.40 -9.84
CA GLN A 148 -4.84 -12.64 -10.53
C GLN A 148 -3.57 -13.37 -11.00
N ALA A 149 -2.64 -12.66 -11.65
CA ALA A 149 -1.38 -13.23 -12.08
C ALA A 149 -0.54 -13.77 -10.91
N TRP A 150 -0.55 -13.09 -9.76
CA TRP A 150 0.11 -13.59 -8.55
C TRP A 150 -0.53 -14.86 -7.98
N VAL A 151 -1.87 -14.98 -8.04
CA VAL A 151 -2.60 -16.19 -7.64
C VAL A 151 -2.28 -17.36 -8.56
N ASP A 152 -2.27 -17.13 -9.88
CA ASP A 152 -2.00 -18.18 -10.88
C ASP A 152 -0.58 -18.76 -10.77
N GLN A 153 0.35 -18.01 -10.17
CA GLN A 153 1.74 -18.42 -9.90
C GLN A 153 1.91 -19.14 -8.55
N GLN A 154 0.86 -19.27 -7.74
CA GLN A 154 0.96 -19.96 -6.44
C GLN A 154 1.07 -21.47 -6.63
N GLU A 155 1.96 -22.10 -5.86
CA GLU A 155 2.00 -23.56 -5.77
C GLU A 155 0.71 -24.10 -5.14
N PRO A 156 0.22 -25.26 -5.59
CA PRO A 156 -0.90 -25.93 -4.94
C PRO A 156 -0.53 -26.26 -3.48
N PRO A 157 -1.53 -26.35 -2.58
CA PRO A 157 -1.28 -26.72 -1.20
C PRO A 157 -0.57 -28.10 -1.13
N GLY A 158 0.35 -28.23 -0.18
CA GLY A 158 0.96 -29.53 0.12
C GLY A 158 -0.07 -30.52 0.71
N PRO A 159 0.25 -31.82 0.81
CA PRO A 159 -0.69 -32.87 1.23
C PRO A 159 -1.38 -32.62 2.58
N ASP A 160 -0.67 -31.95 3.50
CA ASP A 160 -1.14 -31.65 4.86
C ASP A 160 -1.46 -30.16 5.06
N GLU A 161 -1.54 -29.38 3.98
CA GLU A 161 -1.82 -27.94 4.06
C GLU A 161 -3.26 -27.64 3.64
N GLN A 162 -4.00 -26.98 4.53
CA GLN A 162 -5.34 -26.50 4.20
C GLN A 162 -5.25 -25.48 3.07
N GLU A 163 -6.10 -25.65 2.05
CA GLU A 163 -6.16 -24.73 0.93
C GLU A 163 -6.74 -23.38 1.35
N VAL A 164 -6.01 -22.30 1.03
CA VAL A 164 -6.52 -20.93 1.11
C VAL A 164 -6.90 -20.49 -0.31
N VAL A 165 -8.21 -20.39 -0.54
CA VAL A 165 -8.79 -20.03 -1.83
C VAL A 165 -8.85 -18.52 -1.96
N VAL A 166 -8.32 -17.99 -3.06
CA VAL A 166 -8.38 -16.57 -3.40
C VAL A 166 -9.25 -16.39 -4.64
N ARG A 167 -10.32 -15.59 -4.53
CA ARG A 167 -11.25 -15.29 -5.64
C ARG A 167 -11.24 -13.79 -5.91
N ILE A 168 -11.07 -13.42 -7.17
CA ILE A 168 -11.03 -12.02 -7.61
C ILE A 168 -12.33 -11.66 -8.32
N SER A 169 -12.97 -10.57 -7.90
CA SER A 169 -14.15 -10.00 -8.55
C SER A 169 -13.84 -8.60 -9.05
N LYS A 170 -13.53 -8.48 -10.35
CA LYS A 170 -13.22 -7.19 -10.99
C LYS A 170 -14.39 -6.20 -10.94
N ASN A 171 -15.60 -6.68 -11.21
CA ASN A 171 -16.81 -5.85 -11.22
C ASN A 171 -17.10 -5.24 -9.85
N ALA A 172 -16.91 -6.02 -8.78
CA ALA A 172 -17.14 -5.56 -7.42
C ALA A 172 -15.89 -4.93 -6.77
N ARG A 173 -14.74 -4.96 -7.48
CA ARG A 173 -13.44 -4.41 -7.06
C ARG A 173 -12.95 -5.03 -5.75
N GLU A 174 -13.08 -6.35 -5.64
CA GLU A 174 -12.81 -7.04 -4.39
C GLU A 174 -12.10 -8.38 -4.61
N VAL A 175 -11.29 -8.74 -3.61
CA VAL A 175 -10.56 -10.00 -3.52
C VAL A 175 -11.05 -10.71 -2.26
N LEU A 176 -11.68 -11.86 -2.44
CA LEU A 176 -12.15 -12.71 -1.36
C LEU A 176 -11.10 -13.77 -1.08
N VAL A 177 -10.69 -13.87 0.18
CA VAL A 177 -9.75 -14.88 0.67
C VAL A 177 -10.51 -15.75 1.65
N GLY A 178 -10.66 -17.03 1.33
CA GLY A 178 -11.39 -17.97 2.15
C GLY A 178 -10.64 -19.27 2.39
N TYR A 179 -11.03 -19.96 3.45
CA TYR A 179 -10.58 -21.32 3.76
C TYR A 179 -11.75 -22.08 4.40
N GLU A 180 -11.73 -23.39 4.25
CA GLU A 180 -12.76 -24.28 4.81
C GLU A 180 -12.25 -24.95 6.10
N VAL A 181 -13.09 -25.05 7.12
CA VAL A 181 -12.85 -25.85 8.34
C VAL A 181 -14.16 -26.51 8.74
N ASP A 182 -14.16 -27.84 8.95
CA ASP A 182 -15.33 -28.60 9.41
C ASP A 182 -16.61 -28.28 8.60
N GLU A 183 -16.52 -28.28 7.26
CA GLU A 183 -17.62 -27.96 6.32
C GLU A 183 -18.17 -26.51 6.41
N THR A 184 -17.49 -25.63 7.16
CA THR A 184 -17.82 -24.21 7.25
C THR A 184 -16.76 -23.35 6.54
N GLN A 185 -17.22 -22.34 5.81
CA GLN A 185 -16.32 -21.41 5.12
C GLN A 185 -16.08 -20.16 5.98
N ALA A 186 -14.81 -19.81 6.14
CA ALA A 186 -14.40 -18.52 6.68
C ALA A 186 -13.85 -17.65 5.55
N SER A 187 -14.22 -16.36 5.52
CA SER A 187 -13.83 -15.47 4.42
C SER A 187 -13.52 -14.03 4.87
N ILE A 188 -12.43 -13.48 4.33
CA ILE A 188 -12.01 -12.08 4.45
C ILE A 188 -12.05 -11.45 3.07
N VAL A 189 -12.62 -10.26 2.99
CA VAL A 189 -12.76 -9.48 1.76
C VAL A 189 -11.82 -8.27 1.81
N ILE A 190 -10.99 -8.14 0.78
CA ILE A 190 -10.18 -6.96 0.51
C ILE A 190 -10.89 -6.18 -0.59
N LYS A 191 -11.37 -4.97 -0.29
CA LYS A 191 -12.17 -4.16 -1.20
C LYS A 191 -11.43 -2.89 -1.62
N VAL A 192 -11.37 -2.64 -2.92
CA VAL A 192 -10.77 -1.45 -3.50
C VAL A 192 -11.87 -0.41 -3.74
N SER A 193 -11.70 0.78 -3.17
CA SER A 193 -12.68 1.88 -3.31
C SER A 193 -12.77 2.35 -4.77
N PRO A 194 -13.97 2.73 -5.27
CA PRO A 194 -14.13 3.25 -6.63
C PRO A 194 -13.30 4.52 -6.93
N ASN A 195 -12.90 5.30 -5.92
CA ASN A 195 -12.04 6.49 -6.07
C ASN A 195 -10.58 6.23 -5.61
N TYR A 196 -10.13 4.97 -5.55
CA TYR A 196 -8.73 4.63 -5.29
C TYR A 196 -7.81 5.43 -6.25
N PRO A 197 -6.67 5.99 -5.78
CA PRO A 197 -6.05 5.83 -4.46
C PRO A 197 -6.44 6.89 -3.42
N ILE A 198 -7.45 7.73 -3.68
CA ILE A 198 -7.90 8.77 -2.74
C ILE A 198 -8.39 8.10 -1.46
N GLU A 199 -9.38 7.22 -1.58
CA GLU A 199 -9.73 6.31 -0.49
C GLU A 199 -8.83 5.08 -0.49
N ALA A 200 -8.59 4.57 0.72
CA ALA A 200 -7.77 3.39 0.90
C ALA A 200 -8.54 2.12 0.52
N VAL A 201 -7.78 1.08 0.20
CA VAL A 201 -8.27 -0.30 0.19
C VAL A 201 -8.69 -0.67 1.61
N THR A 202 -9.83 -1.34 1.76
CA THR A 202 -10.35 -1.80 3.05
C THR A 202 -10.31 -3.32 3.16
N VAL A 203 -10.14 -3.82 4.38
CA VAL A 203 -10.16 -5.25 4.72
C VAL A 203 -11.28 -5.47 5.72
N THR A 204 -12.19 -6.39 5.43
CA THR A 204 -13.35 -6.72 6.27
C THR A 204 -13.55 -8.22 6.34
N GLY A 205 -13.98 -8.74 7.49
CA GLY A 205 -14.46 -10.12 7.59
C GLY A 205 -15.87 -10.24 7.05
N GLN A 206 -16.15 -11.29 6.29
CA GLN A 206 -17.50 -11.61 5.81
C GLN A 206 -18.10 -12.74 6.64
N GLU A 207 -17.39 -13.86 6.79
CA GLU A 207 -17.79 -14.99 7.62
C GLU A 207 -16.61 -15.40 8.52
N ALA A 208 -16.81 -15.35 9.83
CA ALA A 208 -15.80 -15.75 10.81
C ALA A 208 -16.18 -17.10 11.42
N VAL A 209 -15.41 -18.15 11.13
CA VAL A 209 -15.65 -19.50 11.68
C VAL A 209 -14.34 -20.15 12.15
N ALA A 210 -14.44 -21.04 13.13
CA ALA A 210 -13.37 -21.91 13.66
C ALA A 210 -12.13 -21.24 14.30
N VAL A 211 -12.05 -19.91 14.33
CA VAL A 211 -10.96 -19.19 15.01
C VAL A 211 -11.49 -18.22 16.05
N LYS A 212 -10.67 -17.95 17.07
CA LYS A 212 -10.99 -16.96 18.11
C LYS A 212 -11.17 -15.59 17.46
N GLU A 213 -12.18 -14.85 17.88
CA GLU A 213 -12.49 -13.50 17.39
C GLU A 213 -11.27 -12.56 17.41
N ARG A 214 -10.41 -12.69 18.44
CA ARG A 214 -9.17 -11.89 18.53
C ARG A 214 -8.17 -12.19 17.41
N THR A 215 -7.99 -13.46 17.07
CA THR A 215 -7.11 -13.89 15.98
C THR A 215 -7.68 -13.44 14.64
N TRP A 216 -9.00 -13.55 14.45
CA TRP A 216 -9.69 -13.05 13.27
C TRP A 216 -9.51 -11.54 13.07
N ASN A 217 -9.81 -10.75 14.10
CA ASN A 217 -9.62 -9.30 14.08
C ASN A 217 -8.15 -8.91 13.87
N SER A 218 -7.22 -9.69 14.43
CA SER A 218 -5.79 -9.52 14.17
C SER A 218 -5.43 -9.68 12.70
N TRP A 219 -5.96 -10.70 12.02
CA TRP A 219 -5.70 -10.90 10.59
C TRP A 219 -6.20 -9.74 9.75
N ILE A 220 -7.43 -9.27 10.01
CA ILE A 220 -8.01 -8.10 9.34
C ILE A 220 -7.12 -6.88 9.56
N MET A 221 -6.78 -6.56 10.81
CA MET A 221 -5.99 -5.37 11.16
C MET A 221 -4.54 -5.43 10.63
N THR A 222 -3.91 -6.59 10.70
CA THR A 222 -2.53 -6.79 10.21
C THR A 222 -2.50 -6.67 8.69
N THR A 223 -3.47 -7.27 8.00
CA THR A 223 -3.61 -7.18 6.54
C THR A 223 -3.89 -5.73 6.11
N GLN A 224 -4.85 -5.07 6.76
CA GLN A 224 -5.16 -3.64 6.52
C GLN A 224 -3.92 -2.76 6.72
N GLY A 225 -3.16 -2.99 7.80
CA GLY A 225 -1.93 -2.27 8.09
C GLY A 225 -0.88 -2.46 7.00
N VAL A 226 -0.60 -3.70 6.60
CA VAL A 226 0.38 -4.01 5.55
C VAL A 226 0.00 -3.33 4.23
N ILE A 227 -1.26 -3.42 3.81
CA ILE A 227 -1.74 -2.75 2.59
C ILE A 227 -1.54 -1.24 2.70
N THR A 228 -1.94 -0.64 3.82
CA THR A 228 -1.85 0.81 4.04
C THR A 228 -0.41 1.32 3.99
N PHE A 229 0.53 0.61 4.63
CA PHE A 229 1.93 1.03 4.72
C PHE A 229 2.79 0.57 3.54
N SER A 230 2.28 -0.32 2.68
CA SER A 230 2.94 -0.77 1.44
C SER A 230 2.36 -0.10 0.20
N GLY A 231 1.93 1.16 0.33
CA GLY A 231 1.43 1.96 -0.80
C GLY A 231 0.11 1.47 -1.39
N GLY A 232 -0.68 0.68 -0.65
CA GLY A 232 -1.91 0.07 -1.15
C GLY A 232 -1.73 -1.31 -1.81
N SER A 233 -0.56 -1.94 -1.67
CA SER A 233 -0.27 -3.26 -2.25
C SER A 233 -1.18 -4.36 -1.69
N VAL A 234 -2.16 -4.80 -2.49
CA VAL A 234 -3.06 -5.91 -2.15
C VAL A 234 -2.29 -7.23 -2.06
N ILE A 235 -1.31 -7.46 -2.95
CA ILE A 235 -0.48 -8.67 -2.95
C ILE A 235 0.29 -8.83 -1.63
N ASP A 236 0.91 -7.76 -1.11
CA ASP A 236 1.60 -7.82 0.19
C ASP A 236 0.63 -8.16 1.32
N GLY A 237 -0.59 -7.59 1.27
CA GLY A 237 -1.68 -7.94 2.18
C GLY A 237 -2.03 -9.43 2.12
N LEU A 238 -2.26 -9.96 0.90
CA LEU A 238 -2.59 -11.37 0.64
C LEU A 238 -1.51 -12.32 1.14
N GLN A 239 -0.23 -12.01 0.91
CA GLN A 239 0.89 -12.83 1.38
C GLN A 239 0.90 -12.97 2.91
N ILE A 240 0.65 -11.87 3.62
CA ILE A 240 0.63 -11.86 5.08
C ILE A 240 -0.62 -12.54 5.61
N LEU A 241 -1.77 -12.32 4.96
CA LEU A 241 -3.02 -12.97 5.32
C LEU A 241 -2.93 -14.50 5.16
N LYS A 242 -2.52 -14.98 3.98
CA LYS A 242 -2.33 -16.41 3.69
C LYS A 242 -1.40 -17.07 4.71
N ARG A 243 -0.25 -16.45 5.01
CA ARG A 243 0.69 -16.98 6.02
C ARG A 243 0.11 -17.04 7.43
N ASN A 244 -0.68 -16.04 7.82
CA ASN A 244 -1.32 -16.03 9.14
C ASN A 244 -2.42 -17.10 9.25
N ILE A 245 -3.24 -17.27 8.21
CA ILE A 245 -4.26 -18.33 8.14
C ILE A 245 -3.58 -19.70 8.23
N VAL A 246 -2.66 -20.01 7.30
CA VAL A 246 -1.95 -21.29 7.25
C VAL A 246 -1.20 -21.57 8.55
N GLY A 247 -0.50 -20.57 9.10
CA GLY A 247 0.25 -20.72 10.34
C GLY A 247 -0.65 -21.06 11.53
N ALA A 248 -1.80 -20.39 11.65
CA ALA A 248 -2.74 -20.66 12.72
C ALA A 248 -3.40 -22.05 12.60
N LEU A 249 -3.77 -22.45 11.38
CA LEU A 249 -4.34 -23.78 11.11
C LEU A 249 -3.34 -24.91 11.41
N LYS A 250 -2.03 -24.66 11.19
CA LYS A 250 -0.94 -25.57 11.58
C LYS A 250 -0.61 -25.52 13.09
N GLY A 251 -1.36 -24.78 13.90
CA GLY A 251 -1.11 -24.63 15.33
C GLY A 251 0.19 -23.91 15.67
N GLN A 252 0.76 -23.13 14.74
CA GLN A 252 1.97 -22.35 15.02
C GLN A 252 1.68 -21.32 16.09
N THR A 253 2.63 -21.13 17.00
CA THR A 253 2.43 -20.21 18.12
C THR A 253 2.38 -18.76 17.63
N GLU A 254 1.25 -18.11 17.86
CA GLU A 254 1.03 -16.69 17.58
C GLU A 254 1.75 -15.78 18.60
N CYS A 255 2.01 -14.54 18.21
CA CYS A 255 2.44 -13.52 19.16
C CYS A 255 1.32 -13.20 20.15
N ALA A 256 1.61 -13.24 21.45
CA ALA A 256 0.60 -12.98 22.47
C ALA A 256 0.24 -11.49 22.68
N ILE A 257 0.79 -10.58 21.86
CA ILE A 257 0.38 -9.16 21.82
C ILE A 257 -0.53 -8.93 20.62
N CYS A 258 -0.08 -9.28 19.42
CA CYS A 258 -0.81 -8.97 18.19
C CYS A 258 -1.69 -10.12 17.69
N TYR A 259 -1.59 -11.34 18.23
CA TYR A 259 -2.33 -12.54 17.80
C TYR A 259 -2.11 -12.91 16.33
N SER A 260 -0.89 -12.67 15.83
CA SER A 260 -0.48 -13.04 14.48
C SER A 260 0.72 -13.98 14.53
N VAL A 261 0.79 -14.91 13.58
CA VAL A 261 1.98 -15.74 13.36
C VAL A 261 3.06 -14.91 12.67
N ILE A 262 2.68 -14.10 11.68
CA ILE A 262 3.57 -13.19 10.95
C ILE A 262 3.12 -11.74 11.18
N ALA A 263 4.03 -10.91 11.68
CA ALA A 263 3.81 -9.47 11.84
C ALA A 263 3.99 -8.71 10.51
N ALA A 264 3.66 -7.41 10.53
CA ALA A 264 3.83 -6.53 9.36
C ALA A 264 5.28 -6.43 8.85
N ASP A 265 6.28 -6.67 9.69
CA ASP A 265 7.69 -6.75 9.31
C ASP A 265 8.09 -8.11 8.71
N LYS A 266 7.10 -8.95 8.39
CA LYS A 266 7.23 -10.29 7.81
C LYS A 266 8.03 -11.27 8.70
N ARG A 267 8.06 -11.04 10.03
CA ARG A 267 8.77 -11.91 11.00
C ARG A 267 7.82 -12.73 11.87
N MET A 268 8.30 -13.90 12.30
CA MET A 268 7.67 -14.76 13.31
C MET A 268 8.00 -14.28 14.73
N PRO A 269 7.17 -14.62 15.74
CA PRO A 269 7.46 -14.26 17.12
C PRO A 269 8.65 -15.07 17.65
N ASP A 270 9.73 -14.37 17.98
CA ASP A 270 11.04 -14.95 18.32
C ASP A 270 11.51 -14.55 19.73
N LYS A 271 10.67 -13.86 20.51
CA LYS A 271 10.97 -13.47 21.89
C LYS A 271 10.07 -14.23 22.83
N ARG A 272 10.66 -15.07 23.67
CA ARG A 272 9.95 -15.91 24.63
C ARG A 272 10.09 -15.33 26.03
N CYS A 273 8.99 -15.21 26.77
CA CYS A 273 9.06 -14.93 28.21
C CYS A 273 9.65 -16.15 28.94
N SER A 274 10.68 -15.95 29.77
CA SER A 274 11.28 -17.03 30.56
C SER A 274 10.32 -17.62 31.59
N THR A 275 9.39 -16.82 32.11
CA THR A 275 8.40 -17.24 33.12
C THR A 275 7.17 -17.90 32.50
N CYS A 276 6.35 -17.17 31.73
CA CYS A 276 5.09 -17.70 31.21
C CYS A 276 5.21 -18.38 29.83
N LYS A 277 6.42 -18.44 29.26
CA LYS A 277 6.75 -19.11 27.99
C LYS A 277 6.01 -18.61 26.74
N ASN A 278 5.17 -17.58 26.85
CA ASN A 278 4.52 -16.93 25.71
C ASN A 278 5.54 -16.28 24.76
N LEU A 279 5.20 -16.28 23.47
CA LEU A 279 6.02 -15.76 22.38
C LEU A 279 5.52 -14.39 21.91
N PHE A 280 6.46 -13.56 21.45
CA PHE A 280 6.17 -12.22 20.98
C PHE A 280 7.06 -11.84 19.79
N HIS A 281 6.53 -11.03 18.87
CA HIS A 281 7.38 -10.33 17.90
C HIS A 281 8.23 -9.30 18.61
N ARG A 282 9.49 -9.15 18.14
CA ARG A 282 10.41 -8.13 18.64
C ARG A 282 9.81 -6.72 18.58
N THR A 283 9.10 -6.39 17.51
CA THR A 283 8.46 -5.09 17.27
C THR A 283 7.27 -4.85 18.21
N CYS A 284 6.45 -5.87 18.46
CA CYS A 284 5.35 -5.80 19.42
C CYS A 284 5.85 -5.57 20.85
N LEU A 285 6.85 -6.32 21.31
CA LEU A 285 7.46 -6.09 22.63
C LEU A 285 8.10 -4.72 22.75
N TYR A 286 8.78 -4.26 21.69
CA TYR A 286 9.40 -2.93 21.69
C TYR A 286 8.37 -1.83 21.93
N LYS A 287 7.28 -1.83 21.14
CA LYS A 287 6.17 -0.87 21.29
C LYS A 287 5.53 -0.98 22.68
N TRP A 288 5.37 -2.20 23.19
CA TRP A 288 4.89 -2.42 24.55
C TRP A 288 5.76 -1.72 25.59
N PHE A 289 7.09 -1.93 25.58
CA PHE A 289 7.99 -1.29 26.55
C PHE A 289 8.03 0.23 26.45
N GLN A 290 7.91 0.78 25.24
CA GLN A 290 7.79 2.22 25.05
C GLN A 290 6.55 2.77 25.76
N SER A 291 5.44 2.03 25.76
CA SER A 291 4.20 2.44 26.43
C SER A 291 4.16 2.14 27.93
N SER A 292 4.78 1.05 28.40
CA SER A 292 4.69 0.58 29.78
C SER A 292 5.79 1.09 30.71
N SER A 293 6.80 1.80 30.20
CA SER A 293 7.99 2.30 30.91
C SER A 293 8.86 1.24 31.63
N GLN A 294 8.51 -0.04 31.52
CA GLN A 294 9.20 -1.16 32.14
C GLN A 294 9.34 -2.32 31.15
N ASN A 295 10.48 -3.01 31.21
CA ASN A 295 10.77 -4.20 30.39
C ASN A 295 10.14 -5.46 30.98
N THR A 296 8.83 -5.45 31.19
CA THR A 296 8.07 -6.56 31.78
C THR A 296 7.15 -7.22 30.76
N CYS A 297 6.97 -8.53 30.91
CA CYS A 297 6.06 -9.31 30.07
C CYS A 297 4.63 -8.77 30.17
N PRO A 298 3.93 -8.51 29.04
CA PRO A 298 2.56 -8.00 29.04
C PRO A 298 1.56 -8.88 29.80
N LEU A 299 1.84 -10.18 29.90
CA LEU A 299 0.91 -11.16 30.48
C LEU A 299 1.18 -11.45 31.94
N CYS A 300 2.43 -11.75 32.29
CA CYS A 300 2.79 -12.16 33.66
C CYS A 300 3.51 -11.09 34.47
N ARG A 301 3.78 -9.92 33.88
CA ARG A 301 4.48 -8.77 34.49
C ARG A 301 5.90 -9.05 35.01
N ASN A 302 6.44 -10.24 34.80
CA ASN A 302 7.83 -10.55 35.12
C ASN A 302 8.80 -9.90 34.12
N PRO A 303 10.03 -9.56 34.55
CA PRO A 303 11.06 -9.03 33.65
C PRO A 303 11.29 -9.97 32.46
N ILE A 304 11.32 -9.40 31.26
CA ILE A 304 11.63 -10.15 30.05
C ILE A 304 12.97 -9.66 29.51
N ASP A 305 13.84 -10.60 29.16
CA ASP A 305 15.14 -10.26 28.63
C ASP A 305 15.00 -9.89 27.15
N TYR A 306 15.04 -8.59 26.88
CA TYR A 306 14.90 -8.03 25.55
C TYR A 306 16.27 -7.54 25.13
N LEU A 307 16.87 -8.16 24.10
CA LEU A 307 18.15 -7.81 23.47
C LEU A 307 18.41 -6.28 23.49
N GLY A 308 19.05 -5.83 24.58
CA GLY A 308 19.06 -4.42 25.03
C GLY A 308 19.19 -4.26 26.55
N SER A 309 18.57 -5.13 27.36
CA SER A 309 18.73 -5.17 28.83
C SER A 309 20.13 -5.62 29.26
N ASP A 310 20.74 -6.55 28.52
CA ASP A 310 22.09 -7.05 28.82
C ASP A 310 23.19 -6.00 28.63
N LYS A 311 23.08 -5.09 27.65
CA LYS A 311 24.06 -4.01 27.50
C LYS A 311 24.02 -3.02 28.66
N ARG A 312 22.81 -2.73 29.17
CA ARG A 312 22.65 -1.88 30.37
C ARG A 312 23.09 -2.59 31.64
N ARG A 313 22.81 -3.89 31.79
CA ARG A 313 23.25 -4.69 32.95
C ARG A 313 24.77 -4.92 32.98
N ARG A 314 25.42 -5.16 31.84
CA ARG A 314 26.89 -5.16 31.73
C ARG A 314 27.48 -3.79 32.08
N ALA A 315 26.98 -2.71 31.47
CA ALA A 315 27.47 -1.36 31.74
C ALA A 315 27.15 -0.82 33.16
N GLN A 316 26.30 -1.50 33.92
CA GLN A 316 26.04 -1.23 35.34
C GLN A 316 26.98 -2.06 36.22
N ARG A 317 27.17 -3.36 35.93
CA ARG A 317 28.16 -4.21 36.60
C ARG A 317 29.58 -3.66 36.48
N ASP A 318 29.97 -3.22 35.29
CA ASP A 318 31.30 -2.64 35.05
C ASP A 318 31.49 -1.28 35.76
N ARG A 319 30.42 -0.68 36.30
CA ARG A 319 30.43 0.57 37.06
C ARG A 319 30.39 0.35 38.58
N ASP A 320 29.84 -0.78 39.02
CA ASP A 320 29.78 -1.16 40.44
C ASP A 320 31.04 -1.96 40.86
N GLU A 321 31.89 -2.34 39.90
CA GLU A 321 33.22 -2.97 40.12
C GLU A 321 34.39 -1.97 40.15
N TYR A 322 34.12 -0.65 40.20
CA TYR A 322 35.16 0.40 40.30
C TYR A 322 34.90 1.41 41.41
#